data_AF-A0A953F455-F1
#
_entry.id   AF-A0A953F455-F1
#
_cell.length_a   1.000
_cell.length_b   1.000
_cell.length_c   1.000
_cell.angle_alpha   90.00
_cell.angle_beta   90.00
_cell.angle_gamma   90.00
#
_symmetry.space_group_name_H-M   'P 1'
#
loop_
_entity.id
_entity.type
_entity.pdbx_description
1 polymer ?
#
loop_
_entity_poly.entity_id
_entity_poly.type
_entity_poly.pdbx_seq_one_letter_code
_entity_poly.pdbx_strand_id
1 'polypeptide(L)'
;MEQRKNQSESASLGWLELQSQKFEEGRFAWMTILITFQSCLGSIACMYLLKGNSTAWLLAGCAMITMASNAMFIAQAPGKICLLVFYASVLINTLLIIVAYSGIA
;
A
#
# COMPACT_ATOMS: atom_id res chain seq x y z
N MET A 1 4.86 3.58 36.44
CA MET A 1 5.02 2.12 36.16
C MET A 1 4.48 1.76 34.78
N GLU A 2 3.36 2.36 34.33
CA GLU A 2 2.78 2.25 32.97
C GLU A 2 3.81 2.07 31.82
N GLN A 3 4.80 2.96 31.72
CA GLN A 3 5.73 2.99 30.58
C GLN A 3 6.62 1.74 30.47
N ARG A 4 6.88 1.02 31.58
CA ARG A 4 7.62 -0.25 31.56
C ARG A 4 6.77 -1.39 30.98
N LYS A 5 5.45 -1.32 31.14
CA LYS A 5 4.52 -2.30 30.58
C LYS A 5 4.45 -2.16 29.06
N ASN A 6 4.26 -0.94 28.55
CA ASN A 6 4.19 -0.67 27.10
C ASN A 6 5.48 -1.07 26.36
N GLN A 7 6.67 -0.88 26.97
CA GLN A 7 7.93 -1.38 26.40
C GLN A 7 8.00 -2.91 26.36
N SER A 8 7.58 -3.60 27.44
CA SER A 8 7.61 -5.07 27.51
C SER A 8 6.63 -5.71 26.55
N GLU A 9 5.46 -5.10 26.34
CA GLU A 9 4.44 -5.59 25.39
C GLU A 9 4.93 -5.39 23.95
N SER A 10 5.44 -4.19 23.62
CA SER A 10 6.04 -3.86 22.31
C SER A 10 7.19 -4.78 21.91
N ALA A 11 7.99 -5.27 22.87
CA ALA A 11 9.09 -6.19 22.60
C ALA A 11 8.65 -7.61 22.18
N SER A 12 7.36 -7.95 22.36
CA SER A 12 6.79 -9.26 22.03
C SER A 12 5.91 -9.26 20.78
N LEU A 13 5.54 -8.08 20.28
CA LEU A 13 4.63 -7.92 19.14
C LEU A 13 5.38 -8.02 17.80
N GLY A 14 4.77 -8.70 16.83
CA GLY A 14 5.31 -8.78 15.48
C GLY A 14 5.37 -7.41 14.80
N TRP A 15 6.28 -7.24 13.84
CA TRP A 15 6.53 -5.94 13.17
C TRP A 15 5.25 -5.31 12.58
N LEU A 16 4.42 -6.11 11.90
CA LEU A 16 3.15 -5.66 11.32
C LEU A 16 2.11 -5.29 12.40
N GLU A 17 2.16 -5.97 13.55
CA GLU A 17 1.29 -5.72 14.70
C GLU A 17 1.58 -4.33 15.31
N LEU A 18 2.86 -4.04 15.56
CA LEU A 18 3.36 -2.72 16.00
C LEU A 18 2.98 -1.60 15.04
N GLN A 19 3.10 -1.84 13.73
CA GLN A 19 2.66 -0.88 12.73
C GLN A 19 1.15 -0.67 12.75
N SER A 20 0.36 -1.74 12.94
CA SER A 20 -1.10 -1.63 13.00
C SER A 20 -1.57 -0.81 14.19
N GLN A 21 -0.94 -0.93 15.36
CA GLN A 21 -1.22 -0.07 16.52
C GLN A 21 -0.91 1.40 16.22
N LYS A 22 0.29 1.70 15.69
CA LYS A 22 0.65 3.09 15.33
C LYS A 22 -0.20 3.67 14.19
N PHE A 23 -0.66 2.82 13.28
CA PHE A 23 -1.60 3.19 12.24
C PHE A 23 -2.94 3.59 12.87
N GLU A 24 -3.51 2.79 13.77
CA GLU A 24 -4.78 3.12 14.46
C GLU A 24 -4.66 4.36 15.35
N GLU A 25 -3.56 4.56 16.09
CA GLU A 25 -3.31 5.79 16.88
C GLU A 25 -3.37 7.06 16.02
N GLY A 26 -2.81 7.02 14.81
CA GLY A 26 -2.74 8.14 13.87
C GLY A 26 -3.66 8.03 12.66
N ARG A 27 -4.76 7.24 12.75
CA ARG A 27 -5.45 6.65 11.60
C ARG A 27 -5.73 7.59 10.44
N PHE A 28 -6.33 8.74 10.68
CA PHE A 28 -6.69 9.68 9.62
C PHE A 28 -5.45 10.29 8.94
N ALA A 29 -4.40 10.64 9.70
CA ALA A 29 -3.17 11.19 9.15
C ALA A 29 -2.40 10.13 8.34
N TRP A 30 -2.24 8.92 8.87
CA TRP A 30 -1.59 7.82 8.16
C TRP A 30 -2.36 7.42 6.91
N MET A 31 -3.69 7.33 7.00
CA MET A 31 -4.54 6.98 5.85
C MET A 31 -4.37 7.99 4.70
N THR A 32 -4.32 9.30 4.98
CA THR A 32 -4.03 10.30 3.95
C THR A 32 -2.64 10.11 3.33
N ILE A 33 -1.60 9.93 4.15
CA ILE A 33 -0.21 9.74 3.66
C ILE A 33 -0.10 8.50 2.76
N LEU A 34 -0.70 7.37 3.17
CA LEU A 34 -0.64 6.12 2.42
C LEU A 34 -1.45 6.19 1.11
N ILE A 35 -2.63 6.82 1.11
CA ILE A 35 -3.41 7.08 -0.12
C ILE A 35 -2.60 7.94 -1.10
N THR A 36 -1.99 9.04 -0.63
CA THR A 36 -1.18 9.92 -1.48
C THR A 36 0.01 9.16 -2.08
N PHE A 37 0.77 8.44 -1.25
CA PHE A 37 1.90 7.63 -1.71
C PHE A 37 1.47 6.60 -2.76
N GLN A 38 0.39 5.85 -2.51
CA GLN A 38 -0.09 4.82 -3.42
C GLN A 38 -0.58 5.39 -4.74
N SER A 39 -1.22 6.56 -4.71
CA SER A 39 -1.68 7.26 -5.92
C SER A 39 -0.53 7.77 -6.78
N CYS A 40 0.54 8.29 -6.16
CA CYS A 40 1.77 8.68 -6.86
C CYS A 40 2.46 7.46 -7.50
N LEU A 41 2.60 6.36 -6.75
CA LEU A 41 3.24 5.14 -7.24
C LEU A 41 2.44 4.49 -8.38
N GLY A 42 1.12 4.40 -8.25
CA GLY A 42 0.23 3.92 -9.31
C GLY A 42 0.25 4.79 -10.57
N SER A 43 0.39 6.11 -10.44
CA SER A 43 0.55 7.01 -11.59
C SER A 43 1.85 6.75 -12.36
N ILE A 44 2.95 6.48 -11.65
CA ILE A 44 4.23 6.08 -12.26
C ILE A 44 4.09 4.73 -12.98
N ALA A 45 3.42 3.75 -12.36
CA ALA A 45 3.16 2.45 -12.96
C ALA A 45 2.33 2.54 -14.26
N CYS A 46 1.22 3.30 -14.25
CA CYS A 46 0.43 3.58 -15.45
C CYS A 46 1.25 4.27 -16.55
N MET A 47 2.14 5.22 -16.21
CA MET A 47 2.99 5.89 -17.19
C MET A 47 3.95 4.89 -17.89
N TYR A 48 4.57 3.97 -17.15
CA TYR A 48 5.44 2.95 -17.75
C TYR A 48 4.66 1.98 -18.64
N LEU A 49 3.47 1.53 -18.22
CA LEU A 49 2.60 0.66 -19.02
C LEU A 49 2.13 1.35 -20.31
N LEU A 50 1.77 2.64 -20.26
CA LEU A 50 1.42 3.43 -21.45
C LEU A 50 2.62 3.57 -22.40
N LYS A 51 3.82 3.81 -21.87
CA LYS A 51 5.05 3.96 -22.67
C LYS A 51 5.46 2.66 -23.35
N GLY A 52 5.20 1.51 -22.74
CA GLY A 52 5.46 0.18 -23.31
C GLY A 52 4.50 -0.23 -24.43
N ASN A 53 3.45 0.56 -24.71
CA ASN A 53 2.33 0.15 -25.58
C ASN A 53 1.59 -1.11 -25.07
N SER A 54 1.61 -1.31 -23.75
CA SER A 54 1.05 -2.51 -23.11
C SER A 54 -0.48 -2.56 -23.20
N THR A 55 -1.01 -3.78 -23.21
CA THR A 55 -2.44 -4.06 -23.38
C THR A 55 -3.30 -3.32 -22.34
N ALA A 56 -4.42 -2.73 -22.77
CA ALA A 56 -5.34 -1.95 -21.92
C ALA A 56 -5.79 -2.67 -20.64
N TRP A 57 -5.84 -4.01 -20.65
CA TRP A 57 -6.13 -4.85 -19.48
C TRP A 57 -5.10 -4.72 -18.34
N LEU A 58 -3.81 -4.56 -18.65
CA LEU A 58 -2.75 -4.33 -17.65
C LEU A 58 -2.90 -2.97 -16.98
N LEU A 59 -3.23 -1.94 -17.77
CA LEU A 59 -3.54 -0.59 -17.28
C LEU A 59 -4.79 -0.58 -16.38
N ALA A 60 -5.87 -1.26 -16.81
CA ALA A 60 -7.06 -1.43 -16.00
C ALA A 60 -6.76 -2.17 -14.69
N GLY A 61 -5.96 -3.25 -14.73
CA GLY A 61 -5.50 -3.97 -13.53
C GLY A 61 -4.71 -3.07 -12.57
N CYS A 62 -3.74 -2.31 -13.08
CA CYS A 62 -2.94 -1.35 -12.33
C CYS A 62 -3.81 -0.30 -11.62
N ALA A 63 -4.76 0.28 -12.34
CA ALA A 63 -5.71 1.26 -11.81
C ALA A 63 -6.65 0.64 -10.76
N MET A 64 -7.21 -0.55 -11.02
CA MET A 64 -8.08 -1.26 -10.08
C MET A 64 -7.36 -1.62 -8.77
N ILE A 65 -6.13 -2.11 -8.83
CA ILE A 65 -5.33 -2.51 -7.64
C ILE A 65 -4.94 -1.29 -6.80
N THR A 66 -4.63 -0.17 -7.47
CA THR A 66 -4.35 1.12 -6.80
C THR A 66 -5.62 1.65 -6.11
N MET A 67 -6.74 1.69 -6.81
CA MET A 67 -8.01 2.18 -6.25
C MET A 67 -8.60 1.24 -5.19
N ALA A 68 -8.43 -0.07 -5.31
CA ALA A 68 -8.86 -1.04 -4.29
C ALA A 68 -8.11 -0.85 -2.97
N SER A 69 -6.81 -0.54 -3.01
CA SER A 69 -6.05 -0.17 -1.81
C SER A 69 -6.58 1.14 -1.20
N ASN A 70 -6.80 2.15 -2.03
CA ASN A 70 -7.33 3.45 -1.60
C ASN A 70 -8.78 3.38 -1.08
N ALA A 71 -9.57 2.40 -1.54
CA ALA A 71 -10.94 2.15 -1.10
C ALA A 71 -11.07 1.23 0.13
N MET A 72 -9.97 0.61 0.58
CA MET A 72 -9.91 -0.10 1.86
C MET A 72 -9.47 0.82 3.01
N PHE A 73 -8.55 1.74 2.70
CA PHE A 73 -8.61 3.09 3.23
C PHE A 73 -9.96 3.76 2.86
N ILE A 74 -10.36 4.88 3.46
CA ILE A 74 -11.73 5.46 3.34
C ILE A 74 -12.83 4.58 3.98
N ALA A 75 -12.96 3.30 3.59
CA ALA A 75 -13.85 2.30 4.20
C ALA A 75 -13.47 1.93 5.66
N GLN A 76 -12.31 2.41 6.15
CA GLN A 76 -11.85 2.20 7.52
C GLN A 76 -11.73 0.72 7.91
N ALA A 77 -11.28 -0.12 6.97
CA ALA A 77 -10.93 -1.50 7.27
C ALA A 77 -9.85 -1.55 8.38
N PRO A 78 -9.82 -2.61 9.22
CA PRO A 78 -8.92 -2.67 10.37
C PRO A 78 -7.46 -2.56 9.93
N GLY A 79 -6.65 -1.82 10.70
CA GLY A 79 -5.31 -1.38 10.31
C GLY A 79 -4.38 -2.47 9.78
N LYS A 80 -4.46 -3.70 10.31
CA LYS A 80 -3.70 -4.86 9.80
C LYS A 80 -4.02 -5.18 8.34
N ILE A 81 -5.30 -5.16 7.96
CA ILE A 81 -5.75 -5.45 6.59
C ILE A 81 -5.40 -4.28 5.68
N CYS A 82 -5.61 -3.03 6.13
CA CYS A 82 -5.19 -1.83 5.40
C CYS A 82 -3.69 -1.86 5.06
N LEU A 83 -2.83 -2.14 6.05
CA LEU A 83 -1.38 -2.22 5.85
C LEU A 83 -0.98 -3.39 4.95
N LEU A 84 -1.57 -4.58 5.16
CA LEU A 84 -1.28 -5.76 4.34
C LEU A 84 -1.63 -5.52 2.86
N VAL A 85 -2.79 -4.94 2.58
CA VAL A 85 -3.23 -4.68 1.20
C VAL A 85 -2.46 -3.52 0.58
N PHE A 86 -2.09 -2.49 1.36
CA PHE A 86 -1.16 -1.46 0.91
C PHE A 86 0.18 -2.07 0.50
N TYR A 87 0.80 -2.90 1.35
CA TYR A 87 2.06 -3.57 1.01
C TYR A 87 1.95 -4.49 -0.20
N ALA A 88 0.85 -5.24 -0.34
CA ALA A 88 0.58 -6.05 -1.52
C ALA A 88 0.42 -5.18 -2.78
N SER A 89 -0.31 -4.05 -2.69
CA SER A 89 -0.53 -3.12 -3.80
C SER A 89 0.77 -2.43 -4.22
N VAL A 90 1.64 -2.03 -3.27
CA VAL A 90 3.00 -1.54 -3.57
C VAL A 90 3.82 -2.60 -4.30
N LEU A 91 3.82 -3.85 -3.81
CA LEU A 91 4.56 -4.95 -4.44
C LEU A 91 4.10 -5.20 -5.87
N ILE A 92 2.79 -5.31 -6.10
CA ILE A 92 2.23 -5.60 -7.43
C ILE A 92 2.50 -4.45 -8.41
N ASN A 93 2.28 -3.19 -8.00
CA ASN A 93 2.58 -2.04 -8.86
C ASN A 93 4.10 -1.93 -9.16
N THR A 94 4.97 -2.27 -8.20
CA THR A 94 6.43 -2.31 -8.42
C THR A 94 6.82 -3.41 -9.39
N LEU A 95 6.23 -4.60 -9.29
CA LEU A 95 6.44 -5.70 -10.25
C LEU A 95 5.95 -5.33 -11.66
N LEU A 96 4.79 -4.65 -11.77
CA LEU A 96 4.28 -4.12 -13.04
C LEU A 96 5.25 -3.10 -13.67
N ILE A 97 5.82 -2.19 -12.87
CA ILE A 97 6.86 -1.26 -13.34
C ILE A 97 8.09 -2.01 -13.86
N ILE A 98 8.57 -3.05 -13.14
CA ILE A 98 9.74 -3.83 -13.55
C ILE A 98 9.46 -4.57 -14.87
N VAL A 99 8.30 -5.21 -15.01
CA VAL A 99 7.90 -5.91 -16.25
C VAL A 99 7.80 -4.92 -17.42
N ALA A 100 7.12 -3.79 -17.23
CA ALA A 100 7.00 -2.75 -18.25
C ALA A 100 8.36 -2.13 -18.64
N TYR A 101 9.25 -1.92 -17.67
CA TYR A 101 10.61 -1.41 -17.93
C TYR A 101 11.48 -2.43 -18.67
N SER A 102 11.31 -3.72 -18.40
CA SER A 102 12.08 -4.80 -19.04
C SER A 102 11.73 -5.06 -20.51
N GLY A 103 10.70 -4.39 -21.07
CA GLY A 103 10.30 -4.53 -22.47
C GLY A 103 9.61 -5.87 -22.80
N ILE A 104 9.05 -6.54 -21.79
CA ILE A 104 8.35 -7.83 -21.91
C ILE A 104 6.82 -7.63 -22.10
N ALA A 105 6.35 -6.38 -22.14
CA ALA A 105 4.94 -5.99 -22.20
C ALA A 105 4.66 -4.95 -23.28
#